data_AF-A0A8S9TLB4-F1
#
_entry.id   AF-A0A8S9TLB4-F1
#
_cell.length_a   1.000
_cell.length_b   1.000
_cell.length_c   1.000
_cell.angle_alpha   90.00
_cell.angle_beta   90.00
_cell.angle_gamma   90.00
#
_symmetry.space_group_name_H-M   'P 1'
#
loop_
_entity.id
_entity.type
_entity.pdbx_description
1 polymer ?
#
loop_
_entity_poly.entity_id
_entity_poly.type
_entity_poly.pdbx_seq_one_letter_code
_entity_poly.pdbx_strand_id
1 'polypeptide(L)'
;RASLEDALAKGKGEHRKVRNVGVGTILSQASESEIAEWVKELRGDGIPVSTMMLTEKALEVAEEAGVQDFKASDKWAVGFKRRYNGASKERSTVMLLGDSKGDRCMPFIVFKVKPSKDAEIQEENYQRRYGFGRRNWKDVRCIRSSTRLEVYGNS
;
A
#
# COMPACT_ATOMS: atom_id res chain seq x y z
N ARG A 1 22.24 -13.97 47.24
CA ARG A 1 20.80 -14.35 47.15
C ARG A 1 19.86 -13.17 47.42
N ALA A 2 20.19 -12.24 48.33
CA ALA A 2 19.38 -11.04 48.60
C ALA A 2 19.15 -10.10 47.38
N SER A 3 20.14 -9.96 46.48
CA SER A 3 20.03 -9.04 45.33
C SER A 3 19.06 -9.48 44.22
N LEU A 4 18.66 -10.77 44.17
CA LEU A 4 17.70 -11.29 43.17
C LEU A 4 16.26 -11.04 43.61
N GLU A 5 16.00 -11.21 44.91
CA GLU A 5 14.70 -10.93 45.55
C GLU A 5 14.34 -9.43 45.43
N ASP A 6 15.32 -8.55 45.68
CA ASP A 6 15.14 -7.09 45.65
C ASP A 6 14.89 -6.53 44.23
N ALA A 7 15.33 -7.26 43.20
CA ALA A 7 15.09 -6.93 41.79
C ALA A 7 13.68 -7.34 41.32
N LEU A 8 13.10 -8.41 41.89
CA LEU A 8 11.73 -8.85 41.58
C LEU A 8 10.68 -7.89 42.16
N ALA A 9 10.96 -7.24 43.30
CA ALA A 9 10.05 -6.29 43.94
C ALA A 9 9.88 -4.94 43.18
N LYS A 10 10.77 -4.63 42.23
CA LYS A 10 10.78 -3.35 41.47
C LYS A 10 10.06 -3.40 40.12
N GLY A 11 9.39 -4.50 39.78
CA GLY A 11 8.64 -4.63 38.54
C GLY A 11 7.41 -3.72 38.48
N LYS A 12 7.50 -2.59 37.76
CA LYS A 12 6.33 -1.74 37.40
C LYS A 12 5.48 -2.39 36.29
N GLY A 13 4.89 -3.54 36.58
CA GLY A 13 4.26 -4.38 35.57
C GLY A 13 2.76 -4.62 35.80
N GLU A 14 1.92 -3.58 35.75
CA GLU A 14 0.46 -3.77 35.61
C GLU A 14 -0.10 -3.08 34.38
N HIS A 15 0.40 -3.46 33.20
CA HIS A 15 -0.36 -3.28 31.95
C HIS A 15 -1.23 -4.51 31.71
N ARG A 16 -2.36 -4.59 32.42
CA ARG A 16 -3.37 -5.64 32.18
C ARG A 16 -4.30 -5.19 31.07
N LYS A 17 -4.23 -5.84 29.89
CA LYS A 17 -5.26 -5.70 28.85
C LYS A 17 -6.51 -6.48 29.27
N VAL A 18 -7.33 -5.88 30.14
CA VAL A 18 -8.65 -6.42 30.46
C VAL A 18 -9.56 -6.15 29.27
N ARG A 19 -10.03 -7.20 28.61
CA ARG A 19 -11.17 -7.11 27.69
C ARG A 19 -12.28 -7.95 28.28
N ASN A 20 -13.51 -7.43 28.26
CA ASN A 20 -14.67 -8.22 28.60
C ASN A 20 -14.76 -9.42 27.65
N VAL A 21 -14.99 -10.61 28.21
CA VAL A 21 -15.15 -11.85 27.43
C VAL A 21 -16.35 -11.68 26.50
N GLY A 22 -16.16 -11.80 25.19
CA GLY A 22 -17.23 -11.72 24.19
C GLY A 22 -17.35 -10.39 23.43
N VAL A 23 -16.63 -9.33 23.81
CA VAL A 23 -16.66 -8.05 23.06
C VAL A 23 -15.54 -8.04 22.02
N GLY A 24 -15.89 -8.37 20.77
CA GLY A 24 -15.01 -8.12 19.63
C GLY A 24 -14.92 -6.62 19.38
N THR A 25 -13.76 -6.00 19.55
CA THR A 25 -13.52 -4.60 19.12
C THR A 25 -13.06 -4.54 17.65
N ILE A 26 -13.29 -5.62 16.91
CA ILE A 26 -12.77 -5.86 15.56
C ILE A 26 -13.94 -6.39 14.74
N LEU A 27 -14.16 -5.83 13.55
CA LEU A 27 -15.14 -6.33 12.60
C LEU A 27 -14.86 -7.78 12.21
N SER A 28 -15.93 -8.54 12.01
CA SER A 28 -15.84 -9.90 11.46
C SER A 28 -15.32 -9.86 10.02
N GLN A 29 -14.77 -10.97 9.52
CA GLN A 29 -14.33 -11.04 8.13
C GLN A 29 -15.49 -10.81 7.13
N ALA A 30 -16.70 -11.27 7.46
CA ALA A 30 -17.89 -11.05 6.64
C ALA A 30 -18.20 -9.54 6.52
N SER A 31 -18.21 -8.84 7.66
CA SER A 31 -18.40 -7.39 7.73
C SER A 31 -17.30 -6.62 6.98
N GLU A 32 -16.04 -7.04 7.09
CA GLU A 32 -14.96 -6.42 6.32
C GLU A 32 -15.09 -6.69 4.81
N SER A 33 -15.64 -7.84 4.42
CA SER A 33 -15.85 -8.19 3.00
C SER A 33 -16.94 -7.33 2.37
N GLU A 34 -18.02 -7.04 3.09
CA GLU A 34 -19.06 -6.12 2.65
C GLU A 34 -18.48 -4.72 2.36
N ILE A 35 -17.66 -4.19 3.29
CA ILE A 35 -16.96 -2.91 3.09
C ILE A 35 -16.04 -3.00 1.87
N ALA A 36 -15.38 -4.14 1.65
CA ALA A 36 -14.49 -4.32 0.51
C ALA A 36 -15.24 -4.36 -0.83
N GLU A 37 -16.41 -4.98 -0.87
CA GLU A 37 -17.31 -4.99 -2.04
C GLU A 37 -17.79 -3.57 -2.35
N TRP A 38 -18.27 -2.84 -1.35
CA TRP A 38 -18.65 -1.44 -1.50
C TRP A 38 -17.50 -0.56 -2.04
N VAL A 39 -16.27 -0.75 -1.53
CA VAL A 39 -15.09 -0.06 -2.07
C VAL A 39 -14.83 -0.43 -3.53
N LYS A 40 -14.99 -1.71 -3.88
CA LYS A 40 -14.76 -2.22 -5.24
C LYS A 40 -15.76 -1.63 -6.24
N GLU A 41 -17.04 -1.55 -5.86
CA GLU A 41 -18.10 -0.95 -6.68
C GLU A 41 -17.78 0.52 -6.99
N LEU A 42 -17.53 1.34 -5.96
CA LEU A 42 -17.20 2.75 -6.15
C LEU A 42 -15.96 2.95 -7.03
N ARG A 43 -14.95 2.08 -6.89
CA ARG A 43 -13.76 2.12 -7.76
C ARG A 43 -14.08 1.69 -9.19
N GLY A 44 -15.01 0.77 -9.40
CA GLY A 44 -15.54 0.38 -10.71
C GLY A 44 -16.16 1.57 -11.45
N ASP A 45 -16.84 2.43 -10.70
CA ASP A 45 -17.43 3.68 -11.20
C ASP A 45 -16.42 4.84 -11.31
N GLY A 46 -15.14 4.59 -11.03
CA GLY A 46 -14.09 5.60 -11.05
C GLY A 46 -14.10 6.58 -9.87
N ILE A 47 -14.92 6.33 -8.84
CA ILE A 47 -15.07 7.19 -7.67
C ILE A 47 -13.96 6.88 -6.65
N PRO A 48 -13.14 7.87 -6.27
CA PRO A 48 -12.11 7.66 -5.27
C PRO A 48 -12.72 7.56 -3.86
N VAL A 49 -12.56 6.41 -3.20
CA VAL A 49 -12.92 6.26 -1.78
C VAL A 49 -11.86 6.90 -0.88
N SER A 50 -12.24 7.97 -0.18
CA SER A 50 -11.39 8.64 0.81
C SER A 50 -11.27 7.83 2.10
N THR A 51 -10.31 8.16 2.97
CA THR A 51 -10.22 7.52 4.29
C THR A 51 -11.45 7.82 5.14
N MET A 52 -12.02 9.02 5.04
CA MET A 52 -13.22 9.42 5.79
C MET A 52 -14.43 8.58 5.38
N MET A 53 -14.67 8.43 4.08
CA MET A 53 -15.76 7.59 3.56
C MET A 53 -15.62 6.13 3.99
N LEU A 54 -14.38 5.60 3.97
CA LEU A 54 -14.11 4.25 4.44
C LEU A 54 -14.39 4.11 5.94
N THR A 55 -14.00 5.09 6.75
CA THR A 55 -14.23 5.11 8.20
C THR A 55 -15.73 5.19 8.51
N GLU A 56 -16.48 6.04 7.81
CA GLU A 56 -17.93 6.18 7.96
C GLU A 56 -18.65 4.87 7.62
N LYS A 57 -18.37 4.28 6.44
CA LYS A 57 -18.98 3.00 6.06
C LYS A 57 -18.61 1.87 7.03
N ALA A 58 -17.39 1.89 7.56
CA ALA A 58 -16.98 0.88 8.54
C ALA A 58 -17.71 1.02 9.89
N LEU A 59 -18.06 2.24 10.30
CA LEU A 59 -18.86 2.46 11.51
C LEU A 59 -20.31 2.00 11.30
N GLU A 60 -20.91 2.32 10.15
CA GLU A 60 -22.25 1.86 9.76
C GLU A 60 -22.34 0.33 9.80
N VAL A 61 -21.40 -0.36 9.14
CA VAL A 61 -21.35 -1.83 9.13
C VAL A 61 -21.07 -2.42 10.52
N ALA A 62 -20.30 -1.72 11.37
CA ALA A 62 -20.09 -2.16 12.74
C ALA A 62 -21.36 -2.07 13.59
N GLU A 63 -22.13 -1.00 13.42
CA GLU A 63 -23.42 -0.81 14.07
C GLU A 63 -24.41 -1.91 13.66
N GLU A 64 -24.53 -2.19 12.36
CA GLU A 64 -25.39 -3.25 11.83
C GLU A 64 -24.96 -4.65 12.32
N ALA A 65 -23.65 -4.90 12.41
CA ALA A 65 -23.11 -6.14 12.95
C ALA A 65 -23.18 -6.24 14.49
N GLY A 66 -23.69 -5.22 15.19
CA GLY A 66 -23.79 -5.18 16.65
C GLY A 66 -22.43 -5.09 17.37
N VAL A 67 -21.39 -4.62 16.68
CA VAL A 67 -20.02 -4.51 17.20
C VAL A 67 -19.87 -3.20 17.97
N GLN A 68 -20.02 -3.30 19.29
CA GLN A 68 -19.84 -2.16 20.19
C GLN A 68 -18.36 -1.76 20.30
N ASP A 69 -18.09 -0.46 20.48
CA ASP A 69 -16.75 0.14 20.61
C ASP A 69 -15.81 0.08 19.39
N PHE A 70 -16.30 -0.29 18.21
CA PHE A 70 -15.51 -0.15 16.99
C PHE A 70 -15.28 1.34 16.64
N LYS A 71 -14.01 1.74 16.44
CA LYS A 71 -13.63 3.16 16.22
C LYS A 71 -13.20 3.49 14.79
N ALA A 72 -13.15 2.49 13.90
CA ALA A 72 -12.65 2.66 12.53
C ALA A 72 -11.33 3.48 12.43
N SER A 73 -10.45 3.31 13.43
CA SER A 73 -9.24 4.14 13.60
C SER A 73 -8.33 4.13 12.37
N ASP A 74 -7.45 5.13 12.24
CA ASP A 74 -6.44 5.19 11.16
C ASP A 74 -5.65 3.89 11.02
N LYS A 75 -5.25 3.27 12.14
CA LYS A 75 -4.54 1.99 12.11
C LYS A 75 -5.40 0.86 11.55
N TRP A 76 -6.69 0.84 11.86
CA TRP A 76 -7.62 -0.11 11.26
C TRP A 76 -7.76 0.15 9.76
N ALA A 77 -7.98 1.39 9.33
CA ALA A 77 -8.15 1.74 7.91
C ALA A 77 -6.90 1.40 7.08
N VAL A 78 -5.69 1.65 7.61
CA VAL A 78 -4.43 1.22 6.98
C VAL A 78 -4.36 -0.31 6.89
N GLY A 79 -4.73 -1.01 7.96
CA GLY A 79 -4.77 -2.48 7.98
C GLY A 79 -5.76 -3.06 6.98
N PHE A 80 -6.96 -2.47 6.90
CA PHE A 80 -8.02 -2.83 5.97
C PHE A 80 -7.53 -2.68 4.52
N LYS A 81 -6.99 -1.51 4.17
CA LYS A 81 -6.44 -1.26 2.82
C LYS A 81 -5.36 -2.28 2.44
N ARG A 82 -4.50 -2.67 3.39
CA ARG A 82 -3.49 -3.72 3.17
C ARG A 82 -4.11 -5.10 2.91
N ARG A 83 -5.22 -5.43 3.57
CA ARG A 83 -5.91 -6.73 3.39
C ARG A 83 -6.72 -6.79 2.09
N TYR A 84 -7.47 -5.73 1.75
CA TYR A 84 -8.51 -5.80 0.72
C TYR A 84 -8.27 -4.94 -0.52
N ASN A 85 -7.35 -3.97 -0.48
CA ASN A 85 -7.18 -3.00 -1.57
C ASN A 85 -5.91 -3.22 -2.41
N GLY A 86 -5.17 -4.32 -2.20
CA GLY A 86 -3.96 -4.65 -2.96
C GLY A 86 -2.77 -3.72 -2.70
N ALA A 87 -1.60 -4.09 -3.23
CA ALA A 87 -0.32 -3.42 -2.98
C ALA A 87 -0.30 -1.93 -3.39
N SER A 88 0.67 -1.19 -2.84
CA SER A 88 0.91 0.24 -3.09
C SER A 88 0.69 0.63 -4.55
N LYS A 89 -0.13 1.66 -4.78
CA LYS A 89 -0.39 2.22 -6.10
C LYS A 89 0.93 2.78 -6.67
N GLU A 90 1.59 2.00 -7.51
CA GLU A 90 2.77 2.44 -8.24
C GLU A 90 2.28 3.30 -9.41
N ARG A 91 2.69 4.57 -9.43
CA ARG A 91 2.28 5.52 -10.48
C ARG A 91 3.35 5.52 -11.56
N SER A 92 2.91 5.34 -12.80
CA SER A 92 3.71 5.55 -14.00
C SER A 92 3.26 6.82 -14.72
N THR A 93 4.22 7.58 -15.27
CA THR A 93 3.95 8.73 -16.12
C THR A 93 4.15 8.31 -17.58
N VAL A 94 3.18 8.61 -18.44
CA VAL A 94 3.33 8.41 -19.89
C VAL A 94 3.69 9.76 -20.51
N MET A 95 4.81 9.82 -21.24
CA MET A 95 5.18 11.00 -22.02
C MET A 95 4.86 10.74 -23.49
N LEU A 96 3.98 11.60 -24.03
CA LEU A 96 3.60 11.60 -25.43
C LEU A 96 4.47 12.63 -26.16
N LEU A 97 5.28 12.17 -27.11
CA LEU A 97 6.01 13.06 -28.00
C LEU A 97 5.20 13.24 -29.29
N GLY A 98 5.11 14.48 -29.75
CA GLY A 98 4.58 14.83 -31.06
C GLY A 98 5.61 15.68 -31.79
N ASP A 99 5.72 15.52 -33.11
CA ASP A 99 6.52 16.43 -33.92
C ASP A 99 5.75 17.71 -34.27
N SER A 100 6.42 18.67 -34.91
CA SER A 100 5.81 19.93 -35.33
C SER A 100 4.75 19.78 -36.43
N LYS A 101 4.62 18.59 -37.04
CA LYS A 101 3.64 18.25 -38.07
C LYS A 101 2.40 17.57 -37.48
N GLY A 102 2.41 17.26 -36.18
CA GLY A 102 1.33 16.58 -35.48
C GLY A 102 1.44 15.05 -35.50
N ASP A 103 2.56 14.50 -35.99
CA ASP A 103 2.80 13.06 -35.95
C ASP A 103 3.12 12.64 -34.51
N ARG A 104 2.29 11.72 -33.99
CA ARG A 104 2.45 11.16 -32.65
C ARG A 104 3.57 10.14 -32.67
N CYS A 105 4.69 10.46 -32.03
CA CYS A 105 5.76 9.51 -31.78
C CYS A 105 5.31 8.49 -30.72
N MET A 106 5.99 7.34 -30.70
CA MET A 106 5.71 6.30 -29.72
C MET A 106 5.91 6.83 -28.28
N PRO A 107 4.91 6.72 -27.39
CA PRO A 107 5.06 7.18 -26.02
C PRO A 107 6.09 6.34 -25.27
N PHE A 108 6.78 6.99 -24.33
CA PHE A 108 7.61 6.29 -23.36
C PHE A 108 7.04 6.42 -21.94
N ILE A 109 7.23 5.37 -21.15
CA ILE A 109 6.68 5.24 -19.80
C ILE A 109 7.80 5.43 -18.80
N VAL A 110 7.58 6.31 -17.82
CA VAL A 110 8.53 6.59 -16.74
C VAL A 110 7.95 6.12 -15.41
N PHE A 111 8.70 5.27 -14.72
CA PHE A 111 8.41 4.83 -13.36
C PHE A 111 9.31 5.57 -12.37
N LYS A 112 8.77 5.95 -11.19
CA LYS A 112 9.60 6.46 -10.10
C LYS A 112 10.26 5.29 -9.38
N VAL A 113 11.59 5.26 -9.34
CA VAL A 113 12.37 4.16 -8.75
C VAL A 113 13.19 4.72 -7.59
N LYS A 114 13.44 3.92 -6.55
CA LYS A 114 14.39 4.31 -5.51
C LYS A 114 15.82 4.04 -6.01
N PRO A 115 16.75 5.01 -5.93
CA PRO A 115 18.13 4.77 -6.33
C PRO A 115 18.80 3.75 -5.40
N SER A 116 19.80 3.05 -5.94
CA SER A 116 20.76 2.26 -5.17
C SER A 116 21.53 3.18 -4.21
N LYS A 117 21.84 2.65 -3.01
CA LYS A 117 22.72 3.32 -2.05
C LYS A 117 24.18 3.33 -2.49
N ASP A 118 24.55 2.35 -3.30
CA ASP A 118 25.88 2.23 -3.90
C ASP A 118 25.90 3.01 -5.22
N ALA A 119 26.84 3.96 -5.32
CA ALA A 119 26.96 4.89 -6.43
C ALA A 119 27.40 4.22 -7.73
N GLU A 120 28.32 3.24 -7.67
CA GLU A 120 28.79 2.51 -8.85
C GLU A 120 27.65 1.66 -9.42
N ILE A 121 26.91 0.99 -8.54
CA ILE A 121 25.70 0.24 -8.94
C ILE A 121 24.62 1.18 -9.49
N GLN A 122 24.47 2.38 -8.93
CA GLN A 122 23.50 3.35 -9.43
C GLN A 122 23.85 3.83 -10.84
N GLU A 123 25.12 4.13 -11.10
CA GLU A 123 25.58 4.52 -12.43
C GLU A 123 25.40 3.37 -13.42
N GLU A 124 25.75 2.14 -13.04
CA GLU A 124 25.51 0.96 -13.88
C GLU A 124 24.00 0.77 -14.17
N ASN A 125 23.12 1.03 -13.20
CA ASN A 125 21.68 0.97 -13.41
C ASN A 125 21.21 2.02 -14.42
N TYR A 126 21.72 3.24 -14.38
CA TYR A 126 21.39 4.27 -15.37
C TYR A 126 21.84 3.87 -16.77
N GLN A 127 23.11 3.48 -16.91
CA GLN A 127 23.70 3.20 -18.22
C GLN A 127 23.16 1.93 -18.86
N ARG A 128 22.96 0.86 -18.08
CA ARG A 128 22.66 -0.48 -18.63
C ARG A 128 21.23 -0.94 -18.41
N ARG A 129 20.50 -0.31 -17.48
CA ARG A 129 19.18 -0.77 -17.02
C ARG A 129 18.15 0.34 -17.00
N TYR A 130 18.43 1.46 -17.68
CA TYR A 130 17.52 2.60 -17.81
C TYR A 130 16.96 3.08 -16.46
N GLY A 131 17.80 3.07 -15.42
CA GLY A 131 17.44 3.47 -14.06
C GLY A 131 16.76 2.38 -13.21
N PHE A 132 16.54 1.18 -13.74
CA PHE A 132 16.01 0.04 -12.96
C PHE A 132 17.13 -0.78 -12.31
N GLY A 133 16.88 -1.25 -11.09
CA GLY A 133 17.77 -2.22 -10.44
C GLY A 133 17.72 -3.61 -11.10
N ARG A 134 18.74 -4.44 -10.84
CA ARG A 134 18.90 -5.79 -11.40
C ARG A 134 17.65 -6.69 -11.31
N ARG A 135 16.91 -6.66 -10.20
CA ARG A 135 15.73 -7.52 -10.01
C ARG A 135 14.63 -7.17 -10.99
N ASN A 136 14.23 -5.91 -11.02
CA ASN A 136 13.10 -5.42 -11.82
C ASN A 136 13.48 -5.33 -13.31
N TRP A 137 14.76 -5.18 -13.63
CA TRP A 137 15.23 -5.09 -15.01
C TRP A 137 14.87 -6.31 -15.86
N LYS A 138 14.77 -7.52 -15.26
CA LYS A 138 14.40 -8.72 -16.02
C LYS A 138 13.01 -8.58 -16.66
N ASP A 139 12.04 -8.10 -15.89
CA ASP A 139 10.66 -7.94 -16.32
C ASP A 139 10.52 -6.75 -17.28
N VAL A 140 11.16 -5.61 -16.94
CA VAL A 140 11.16 -4.42 -17.81
C VAL A 140 11.81 -4.70 -19.16
N ARG A 141 12.93 -5.43 -19.16
CA ARG A 141 13.59 -5.85 -20.40
C ARG A 141 12.66 -6.73 -21.24
N CYS A 142 11.94 -7.65 -20.61
CA CYS A 142 10.96 -8.49 -21.30
C CYS A 142 9.86 -7.63 -21.95
N ILE A 143 9.29 -6.68 -21.21
CA ILE A 143 8.27 -5.75 -21.70
C ILE A 143 8.80 -4.94 -22.90
N ARG A 144 10.02 -4.39 -22.81
CA ARG A 144 10.62 -3.62 -23.92
C ARG A 144 10.96 -4.48 -25.15
N SER A 145 11.20 -5.77 -24.97
CA SER A 145 11.44 -6.68 -26.09
C SER A 145 10.14 -7.15 -26.74
N SER A 146 9.08 -7.38 -25.95
CA SER A 146 7.79 -7.87 -26.44
C SER A 146 6.86 -6.76 -26.91
N THR A 147 7.02 -5.56 -26.33
CA THR A 147 6.31 -4.34 -26.71
C THR A 147 7.33 -3.35 -27.28
N ARG A 148 6.97 -2.59 -28.31
CA ARG A 148 7.87 -1.52 -28.81
C ARG A 148 7.99 -0.33 -27.83
N LEU A 149 7.39 -0.41 -26.64
CA LEU A 149 7.37 0.67 -25.66
C LEU A 149 8.74 0.88 -25.04
N GLU A 150 9.14 2.13 -24.95
CA GLU A 150 10.30 2.50 -24.14
C GLU A 150 9.87 2.74 -22.70
N VAL A 151 10.55 2.06 -21.77
CA VAL A 151 10.29 2.14 -20.34
C VAL A 151 11.55 2.58 -19.62
N TYR A 152 11.42 3.59 -18.76
CA TYR A 152 12.51 4.22 -18.01
C TYR A 152 12.20 4.29 -16.51
N GLY A 153 13.24 4.20 -15.71
CA GLY A 153 13.22 4.39 -14.27
C GLY A 153 13.85 5.72 -13.91
N ASN A 154 13.09 6.60 -13.27
CA ASN A 154 13.58 7.89 -12.79
C ASN A 154 13.78 7.85 -11.27
N SER A 155 15.01 8.14 -10.83
CA SER A 155 15.38 8.12 -9.40
C SER A 155 15.05 9.41 -8.69
#